data_AF-A0A3N5HJB8-F1
#
_entry.id   AF-A0A3N5HJB8-F1
#
_cell.length_a   1.000
_cell.length_b   1.000
_cell.length_c   1.000
_cell.angle_alpha   90.00
_cell.angle_beta   90.00
_cell.angle_gamma   90.00
#
_symmetry.space_group_name_H-M   'P 1'
#
loop_
_entity.id
_entity.type
_entity.pdbx_description
1 polymer ?
#
loop_
_entity_poly.entity_id
_entity_poly.type
_entity_poly.pdbx_seq_one_letter_code
_entity_poly.pdbx_strand_id
1 'polypeptide(L)' 'AYLRHLFMAEELLVYRLLSLHNLHFFLGLMAAMRAAIAAGAFGPFRARFLERYAISAPAER' A
#
# COMPACT_ATOMS: atom_id res chain seq x y z
N ALA A 1 17.73 -3.84 1.52
CA ALA A 1 18.97 -3.80 2.34
C ALA A 1 19.28 -2.40 2.87
N TYR A 2 19.28 -1.35 2.02
CA TYR A 2 19.72 0.00 2.39
C TYR A 2 18.81 0.74 3.39
N LEU A 3 17.48 0.70 3.24
CA LEU A 3 16.56 1.35 4.20
C LEU A 3 16.64 0.77 5.62
N ARG A 4 16.78 -0.56 5.74
CA ARG A 4 16.98 -1.23 7.03
C ARG A 4 18.30 -0.80 7.67
N HIS A 5 19.34 -0.66 6.88
CA HIS A 5 20.63 -0.15 7.35
C HIS A 5 20.51 1.29 7.87
N LEU A 6 19.87 2.19 7.13
CA LEU A 6 19.62 3.57 7.58
C LEU A 6 18.75 3.62 8.84
N PHE A 7 17.78 2.71 8.96
CA PHE A 7 16.94 2.61 10.16
C PHE A 7 17.73 2.20 11.40
N MET A 8 18.61 1.20 11.26
CA MET A 8 19.47 0.74 12.36
C MET A 8 20.56 1.76 12.72
N ALA A 9 20.94 2.63 11.79
CA ALA A 9 21.87 3.73 12.01
C ALA A 9 21.21 4.99 12.61
N GLU A 10 19.90 4.97 12.89
CA GLU A 10 19.10 6.10 13.41
C GLU A 10 19.19 7.38 12.57
N GLU A 11 19.47 7.22 11.27
CA GLU A 11 19.66 8.33 10.35
C GLU A 11 18.34 9.00 9.99
N LEU A 12 18.23 10.33 10.13
CA LEU A 12 17.01 11.09 9.83
C LEU A 12 16.49 10.86 8.39
N LEU A 13 17.40 10.53 7.46
CA LEU A 13 17.09 10.21 6.08
C LEU A 13 16.11 9.03 5.95
N VAL A 14 16.17 8.05 6.86
CA VAL A 14 15.27 6.88 6.80
C VAL A 14 13.81 7.28 6.94
N TYR A 15 13.51 8.21 7.84
CA TYR A 15 12.14 8.67 8.08
C TYR A 15 11.61 9.41 6.85
N ARG A 16 12.43 10.26 6.23
CA ARG A 16 12.06 10.97 5.00
C ARG A 16 11.76 9.98 3.86
N LEU A 17 12.61 8.99 3.67
CA LEU A 17 12.42 7.99 2.62
C LEU A 17 11.18 7.11 2.86
N LEU A 18 10.93 6.71 4.11
CA LEU A 18 9.73 5.97 4.49
C LEU A 18 8.47 6.80 4.26
N SER A 19 8.46 8.08 4.65
CA SER A 19 7.34 8.97 4.39
C SER A 19 7.06 9.14 2.90
N LEU A 20 8.11 9.37 2.09
CA LEU A 20 7.96 9.49 0.63
C LEU A 20 7.43 8.20 0.00
N HIS A 21 7.98 7.05 0.40
CA HIS A 21 7.51 5.74 -0.07
C HIS A 21 6.04 5.51 0.29
N ASN A 22 5.67 5.72 1.55
CA ASN A 22 4.31 5.52 2.04
C ASN A 22 3.34 6.43 1.30
N LEU A 23 3.66 7.72 1.18
CA LEU A 23 2.79 8.68 0.50
C LEU A 23 2.61 8.30 -0.98
N HIS A 24 3.68 7.95 -1.68
CA HIS A 24 3.60 7.48 -3.06
C HIS A 24 2.70 6.25 -3.20
N PHE A 25 2.86 5.26 -2.32
CA PHE A 25 2.03 4.07 -2.29
C PHE A 25 0.55 4.40 -2.07
N PHE A 26 0.22 5.18 -1.03
CA PHE A 26 -1.17 5.52 -0.71
C PHE A 26 -1.83 6.36 -1.80
N LEU A 27 -1.13 7.33 -2.37
CA LEU A 27 -1.65 8.13 -3.48
C LEU A 27 -1.94 7.26 -4.70
N GLY A 28 -1.03 6.34 -5.05
CA GLY A 28 -1.22 5.37 -6.13
C GLY A 28 -2.39 4.42 -5.89
N LEU A 29 -2.50 3.87 -4.67
CA LEU A 29 -3.61 3.02 -4.25
C LEU A 29 -4.95 3.73 -4.41
N MET A 30 -5.06 4.96 -3.89
CA MET A 30 -6.29 5.74 -3.98
C MET A 30 -6.64 6.11 -5.43
N ALA A 31 -5.65 6.40 -6.27
CA ALA A 31 -5.88 6.65 -7.69
C ALA A 31 -6.46 5.40 -8.40
N ALA A 32 -5.87 4.23 -8.16
CA ALA A 32 -6.34 2.97 -8.72
C ALA A 32 -7.76 2.61 -8.23
N MET A 33 -8.06 2.84 -6.95
CA MET A 33 -9.40 2.67 -6.38
C MET A 33 -10.43 3.57 -7.08
N ARG A 34 -10.13 4.87 -7.23
CA ARG A 34 -11.03 5.81 -7.91
C ARG A 34 -11.29 5.40 -9.36
N ALA A 35 -10.27 4.97 -10.08
CA ALA A 35 -10.42 4.48 -11.45
C ALA A 35 -11.32 3.23 -11.52
N ALA A 36 -11.15 2.28 -10.60
CA ALA A 36 -11.98 1.08 -10.53
C ALA A 36 -13.45 1.40 -10.17
N ILE A 37 -13.69 2.37 -9.29
CA ILE A 37 -15.04 2.85 -8.95
C ILE A 37 -15.71 3.48 -10.18
N ALA A 38 -15.01 4.38 -10.87
CA ALA A 38 -15.53 5.03 -12.09
C ALA A 38 -15.86 4.02 -13.19
N ALA A 39 -15.12 2.91 -13.27
CA ALA A 39 -15.38 1.81 -14.21
C ALA A 39 -16.41 0.78 -13.72
N GLY A 40 -17.03 0.95 -12.55
CA GLY A 40 -17.94 -0.03 -11.95
C GLY A 40 -17.29 -1.36 -11.55
N ALA A 41 -15.95 -1.41 -11.49
CA ALA A 41 -15.14 -2.62 -11.29
C ALA A 41 -14.43 -2.67 -9.92
N PHE A 42 -14.97 -1.97 -8.92
CA PHE A 42 -14.34 -1.88 -7.60
C PHE A 42 -14.30 -3.21 -6.84
N GLY A 43 -15.34 -4.05 -6.95
CA GLY A 43 -15.37 -5.37 -6.30
C GLY A 43 -14.21 -6.27 -6.73
N PRO A 44 -14.00 -6.51 -8.04
CA PRO A 44 -12.85 -7.25 -8.54
C PRO A 44 -11.50 -6.60 -8.19
N PHE A 45 -11.41 -5.27 -8.20
CA PHE A 45 -10.21 -4.55 -7.75
C PHE A 45 -9.88 -4.89 -6.29
N ARG A 46 -10.86 -4.79 -5.39
CA ARG A 46 -10.71 -5.08 -3.96
C ARG A 46 -10.26 -6.51 -3.72
N ALA A 47 -10.89 -7.49 -4.38
CA ALA A 47 -10.55 -8.90 -4.24
C ALA A 47 -9.08 -9.17 -4.59
N ARG A 48 -8.63 -8.69 -5.76
CA ARG A 48 -7.22 -8.84 -6.19
C ARG A 48 -6.25 -8.11 -5.26
N PHE A 49 -6.62 -6.94 -4.76
CA PHE A 49 -5.77 -6.19 -3.83
C PHE A 49 -5.59 -6.96 -2.51
N LEU A 50 -6.68 -7.46 -1.92
CA LEU A 50 -6.64 -8.21 -0.65
C LEU A 50 -5.90 -9.55 -0.78
N GLU A 51 -6.12 -10.26 -1.89
CA GLU A 51 -5.38 -11.49 -2.21
C GLU A 51 -3.87 -11.23 -2.26
N ARG A 52 -3.45 -10.19 -2.99
CA ARG A 52 -2.03 -9.82 -3.07
C ARG A 52 -1.45 -9.33 -1.74
N TYR A 53 -2.25 -8.63 -0.94
CA TYR A 53 -1.83 -8.12 0.37
C TYR A 53 -1.88 -9.20 1.46
N ALA A 54 -2.22 -10.45 1.11
CA ALA A 54 -2.37 -11.59 2.01
C ALA A 54 -3.33 -11.32 3.18
N ILE A 55 -4.27 -10.39 3.01
CA ILE A 55 -5.40 -10.24 3.94
C ILE A 55 -6.46 -11.21 3.46
N SER A 56 -6.31 -12.48 3.84
CA SER A 56 -7.43 -13.42 3.79
C SER A 56 -8.53 -12.82 4.66
N ALA A 57 -9.64 -12.44 4.03
CA ALA A 57 -10.80 -11.90 4.73
C ALA A 57 -11.13 -12.80 5.93
N PRO A 58 -11.38 -12.24 7.13
CA PRO A 58 -11.86 -13.07 8.23
C PRO A 58 -13.15 -13.73 7.76
N ALA A 59 -13.24 -15.06 7.92
CA ALA A 59 -14.44 -15.82 7.63
C ALA A 59 -15.62 -15.18 8.38
N GLU A 60 -16.55 -14.61 7.61
CA GLU A 60 -17.82 -14.07 8.12
C GLU A 60 -18.51 -15.17 8.94
N ARG A 61 -18.80 -14.87 10.21
CA ARG A 61 -19.72 -15.65 11.04
C ARG A 61 -21.10 -15.03 10.98
#